data_AF-A0A524NN68-F1
#
_entry.id   AF-A0A524NN68-F1
#
_cell.length_a   1.000
_cell.length_b   1.000
_cell.length_c   1.000
_cell.angle_alpha   90.00
_cell.angle_beta   90.00
_cell.angle_gamma   90.00
#
_symmetry.space_group_name_H-M   'P 1'
#
loop_
_entity.id
_entity.type
_entity.pdbx_description
1 polymer ?
#
loop_
_entity_poly.entity_id
_entity_poly.type
_entity_poly.pdbx_seq_one_letter_code
_entity_poly.pdbx_strand_id
1 'polypeptide(L)'
;MIRRGRSAASSRGSRRGILLVGNDVVDLHDPETRLESIHDRFIDRVFTPAERDAIFAACDPRAALWSHWAAKESAYKIIKKIDPDAMFSHCAFHVDFFNRVAGTRLMGSVEHESHRIDVDVLHVGDTIHAVALLGHWPHSRRVVSDLAPISAADDPSRAVRDALVESAAREFDCSTAELRVIGSRPPRLERRGTGVGFDVSLSHHGRLVGFAYTPPSGAGRRARPVAATVRGRFRTTG
;
A
#
# COMPACT_ATOMS: atom_id res chain seq x y z
N MET A 1 -56.27 29.28 -10.10
CA MET A 1 -54.81 29.25 -10.30
C MET A 1 -54.16 29.34 -8.93
N ILE A 2 -53.58 28.26 -8.39
CA ILE A 2 -52.53 28.17 -7.36
C ILE A 2 -52.23 26.66 -7.21
N ARG A 3 -51.06 26.24 -7.70
CA ARG A 3 -50.58 24.86 -7.63
C ARG A 3 -49.91 24.61 -6.27
N ARG A 4 -50.31 23.53 -5.59
CA ARG A 4 -49.63 22.97 -4.41
C ARG A 4 -48.27 22.41 -4.82
N GLY A 5 -47.19 22.99 -4.31
CA GLY A 5 -45.83 22.45 -4.45
C GLY A 5 -45.60 21.30 -3.48
N ARG A 6 -45.38 20.09 -4.02
CA ARG A 6 -44.82 18.96 -3.27
C ARG A 6 -43.34 19.26 -3.03
N SER A 7 -42.93 19.41 -1.77
CA SER A 7 -41.52 19.40 -1.38
C SER A 7 -41.00 17.97 -1.48
N ALA A 8 -40.15 17.70 -2.47
CA ALA A 8 -39.40 16.46 -2.56
C ALA A 8 -38.23 16.56 -1.59
N ALA A 9 -38.28 15.78 -0.51
CA ALA A 9 -37.14 15.56 0.36
C ALA A 9 -36.02 14.91 -0.46
N SER A 10 -34.95 15.66 -0.74
CA SER A 10 -33.75 15.09 -1.34
C SER A 10 -33.00 14.33 -0.26
N SER A 11 -33.04 12.99 -0.35
CA SER A 11 -32.15 12.12 0.40
C SER A 11 -30.72 12.37 -0.09
N ARG A 12 -29.96 13.16 0.69
CA ARG A 12 -28.51 13.22 0.55
C ARG A 12 -27.92 11.90 1.04
N GLY A 13 -27.97 10.87 0.20
CA GLY A 13 -27.11 9.71 0.34
C GLY A 13 -25.67 10.19 0.28
N SER A 14 -24.96 10.14 1.41
CA SER A 14 -23.52 10.39 1.46
C SER A 14 -22.85 9.46 0.45
N ARG A 15 -22.37 10.00 -0.68
CA ARG A 15 -21.37 9.33 -1.51
C ARG A 15 -20.12 9.20 -0.64
N ARG A 16 -20.03 8.11 0.12
CA ARG A 16 -18.85 7.77 0.91
C ARG A 16 -17.69 7.64 -0.08
N GLY A 17 -16.78 8.62 -0.08
CA GLY A 17 -15.61 8.61 -0.95
C GLY A 17 -14.82 7.32 -0.82
N ILE A 18 -14.26 6.86 -1.93
CA ILE A 18 -13.31 5.74 -1.97
C ILE A 18 -12.06 6.19 -1.20
N LEU A 19 -11.57 5.36 -0.28
CA LEU A 19 -10.28 5.62 0.35
C LEU A 19 -9.18 5.11 -0.57
N LEU A 20 -8.28 6.01 -0.96
CA LEU A 20 -7.13 5.68 -1.79
C LEU A 20 -6.03 5.05 -0.95
N VAL A 21 -5.52 3.92 -1.41
CA VAL A 21 -4.48 3.13 -0.76
C VAL A 21 -3.28 2.97 -1.69
N GLY A 22 -2.09 3.00 -1.12
CA GLY A 22 -0.85 2.67 -1.79
C GLY A 22 -0.14 1.59 -1.01
N ASN A 23 0.75 0.86 -1.66
CA ASN A 23 1.65 -0.04 -0.96
C ASN A 23 2.99 -0.12 -1.68
N ASP A 24 3.99 -0.63 -1.00
CA ASP A 24 5.28 -0.98 -1.59
C ASP A 24 5.95 -2.08 -0.78
N VAL A 25 6.76 -2.91 -1.45
CA VAL A 25 7.43 -4.05 -0.83
C VAL A 25 8.91 -4.02 -1.18
N VAL A 26 9.76 -4.34 -0.22
CA VAL A 26 11.21 -4.47 -0.40
C VAL A 26 11.69 -5.79 0.20
N ASP A 27 12.16 -6.70 -0.65
CA ASP A 27 12.99 -7.86 -0.29
C ASP A 27 14.43 -7.42 0.04
N LEU A 28 14.80 -7.42 1.34
CA LEU A 28 16.15 -7.10 1.80
C LEU A 28 17.16 -8.23 1.53
N HIS A 29 16.76 -9.34 0.92
CA HIS A 29 17.73 -10.30 0.41
C HIS A 29 18.22 -9.94 -1.01
N ASP A 30 17.49 -9.05 -1.69
CA ASP A 30 17.85 -8.62 -3.04
C ASP A 30 19.19 -7.86 -3.01
N PRO A 31 20.14 -8.18 -3.90
CA PRO A 31 21.42 -7.46 -3.98
C PRO A 31 21.29 -5.95 -4.13
N GLU A 32 20.24 -5.44 -4.79
CA GLU A 32 20.02 -3.99 -4.98
C GLU A 32 19.77 -3.24 -3.66
N THR A 33 19.39 -3.97 -2.61
CA THR A 33 19.10 -3.38 -1.30
C THR A 33 20.29 -3.30 -0.37
N ARG A 34 21.47 -3.77 -0.81
CA ARG A 34 22.70 -3.71 -0.03
C ARG A 34 23.18 -2.25 0.07
N LEU A 35 23.66 -1.85 1.25
CA LEU A 35 24.11 -0.46 1.43
C LEU A 35 25.34 -0.14 0.57
N GLU A 36 26.19 -1.14 0.34
CA GLU A 36 27.41 -1.04 -0.46
C GLU A 36 27.12 -0.74 -1.94
N SER A 37 25.92 -1.07 -2.44
CA SER A 37 25.48 -0.74 -3.80
C SER A 37 24.83 0.65 -3.90
N ILE A 38 24.60 1.35 -2.79
CA ILE A 38 23.90 2.63 -2.78
C ILE A 38 24.92 3.78 -2.82
N HIS A 39 24.89 4.55 -3.90
CA HIS A 39 25.72 5.74 -4.05
C HIS A 39 25.14 6.96 -3.32
N ASP A 40 26.01 7.84 -2.82
CA ASP A 40 25.62 9.09 -2.13
C ASP A 40 24.65 9.96 -2.95
N ARG A 41 24.84 10.03 -4.28
CA ARG A 41 23.94 10.77 -5.18
C ARG A 41 22.51 10.24 -5.17
N PHE A 42 22.34 8.93 -4.97
CA PHE A 42 21.01 8.34 -4.79
C PHE A 42 20.41 8.80 -3.46
N ILE A 43 21.18 8.70 -2.38
CA ILE A 43 20.76 9.11 -1.04
C ILE A 43 20.31 10.58 -1.05
N ASP A 44 21.10 11.46 -1.65
CA ASP A 44 20.80 12.90 -1.71
C ASP A 44 19.59 13.25 -2.58
N ARG A 45 19.37 12.49 -3.65
CA ARG A 45 18.20 12.68 -4.51
C ARG A 45 16.91 12.21 -3.85
N VAL A 46 17.00 11.17 -3.03
CA VAL A 46 15.83 10.46 -2.49
C VAL A 46 15.42 10.99 -1.14
N PHE A 47 16.38 11.26 -0.27
CA PHE A 47 16.17 11.56 1.14
C PHE A 47 16.58 12.99 1.47
N THR A 48 15.73 13.65 2.23
CA THR A 48 15.99 14.97 2.82
C THR A 48 17.09 14.87 3.88
N PRO A 49 17.76 15.98 4.24
CA PRO A 49 18.75 15.98 5.30
C PRO A 49 18.25 15.34 6.61
N ALA A 50 17.05 15.70 7.06
CA ALA A 50 16.46 15.15 8.28
C ALA A 50 16.19 13.63 8.19
N GLU A 51 15.70 13.14 7.05
CA GLU A 51 15.51 11.71 6.82
C GLU A 51 16.85 10.97 6.82
N ARG A 52 17.90 11.53 6.20
CA ARG A 52 19.25 10.92 6.20
C ARG A 52 19.82 10.82 7.60
N ASP A 53 19.71 11.87 8.39
CA ASP A 53 20.18 11.87 9.78
C ASP A 53 19.46 10.77 10.58
N ALA A 54 18.14 10.64 10.42
CA ALA A 54 17.34 9.59 11.05
C ALA A 54 17.71 8.18 10.55
N ILE A 55 17.97 8.00 9.26
CA ILE A 55 18.36 6.73 8.65
C ILE A 55 19.72 6.27 9.18
N PHE A 56 20.73 7.14 9.17
CA PHE A 56 22.08 6.78 9.58
C PHE A 56 22.25 6.68 11.11
N ALA A 57 21.38 7.31 11.88
CA ALA A 57 21.33 7.14 13.34
C ALA A 57 20.56 5.88 13.78
N ALA A 58 19.88 5.17 12.88
CA ALA A 58 19.08 3.99 13.22
C ALA A 58 19.96 2.78 13.59
N CYS A 59 19.44 1.88 14.44
CA CYS A 59 20.12 0.63 14.79
C CYS A 59 20.39 -0.27 13.58
N ASP A 60 19.52 -0.19 12.57
CA ASP A 60 19.68 -0.84 11.28
C ASP A 60 19.45 0.20 10.17
N PRO A 61 20.53 0.87 9.70
CA PRO A 61 20.42 1.89 8.66
C PRO A 61 19.88 1.34 7.33
N ARG A 62 20.15 0.06 7.02
CA ARG A 62 19.66 -0.58 5.79
C ARG A 62 18.15 -0.70 5.83
N ALA A 63 17.61 -1.26 6.92
CA ALA A 63 16.17 -1.37 7.09
C ALA A 63 15.51 0.01 7.17
N ALA A 64 16.15 0.99 7.82
CA ALA A 64 15.62 2.35 7.92
C ALA A 64 15.53 3.03 6.55
N LEU A 65 16.58 2.94 5.72
CA LEU A 65 16.61 3.49 4.37
C LEU A 65 15.47 2.94 3.52
N TRP A 66 15.35 1.61 3.47
CA TRP A 66 14.33 0.95 2.65
C TRP A 66 12.91 1.12 3.20
N SER A 67 12.76 1.36 4.51
CA SER A 67 11.47 1.75 5.09
C SER A 67 11.03 3.13 4.63
N HIS A 68 11.94 4.11 4.57
CA HIS A 68 11.65 5.44 4.04
C HIS A 68 11.34 5.38 2.54
N TRP A 69 12.13 4.63 1.77
CA TRP A 69 11.88 4.40 0.34
C TRP A 69 10.47 3.83 0.11
N ALA A 70 10.14 2.72 0.76
CA ALA A 70 8.85 2.05 0.61
C ALA A 70 7.67 2.95 1.02
N ALA A 71 7.85 3.78 2.05
CA ALA A 71 6.86 4.78 2.44
C ALA A 71 6.61 5.81 1.33
N LYS A 72 7.66 6.36 0.72
CA LYS A 72 7.56 7.32 -0.39
C LYS A 72 6.91 6.71 -1.63
N GLU A 73 7.33 5.50 -2.03
CA GLU A 73 6.74 4.78 -3.17
C GLU A 73 5.25 4.46 -2.94
N SER A 74 4.88 4.06 -1.72
CA SER A 74 3.49 3.82 -1.35
C SER A 74 2.65 5.10 -1.46
N ALA A 75 3.17 6.22 -0.94
CA ALA A 75 2.51 7.52 -1.03
C ALA A 75 2.39 8.02 -2.47
N TYR A 76 3.44 7.85 -3.28
CA TYR A 76 3.42 8.23 -4.68
C TYR A 76 2.34 7.48 -5.48
N LYS A 77 2.13 6.19 -5.21
CA LYS A 77 1.04 5.43 -5.86
C LYS A 77 -0.34 6.00 -5.55
N ILE A 78 -0.54 6.65 -4.40
CA ILE A 78 -1.77 7.39 -4.09
C ILE A 78 -1.81 8.70 -4.88
N ILE A 79 -0.73 9.49 -4.86
CA ILE A 79 -0.67 10.74 -5.62
C ILE A 79 -0.94 10.50 -7.09
N LYS A 80 -0.40 9.43 -7.68
CA LYS A 80 -0.60 9.09 -9.10
C LYS A 80 -2.04 8.69 -9.45
N LYS A 81 -2.86 8.36 -8.44
CA LYS A 81 -4.32 8.15 -8.60
C LYS A 81 -5.11 9.46 -8.54
N ILE A 82 -4.60 10.45 -7.80
CA ILE A 82 -5.20 11.78 -7.66
C ILE A 82 -4.86 12.63 -8.89
N ASP A 83 -3.58 12.61 -9.26
CA ASP A 83 -3.02 13.31 -10.41
C ASP A 83 -2.25 12.31 -11.30
N PRO A 84 -2.85 11.85 -12.40
CA PRO A 84 -2.21 10.96 -13.36
C PRO A 84 -0.96 11.54 -14.05
N ASP A 85 -0.72 12.85 -13.97
CA ASP A 85 0.45 13.53 -14.58
C ASP A 85 1.59 13.77 -13.58
N ALA A 86 1.34 13.63 -12.27
CA ALA A 86 2.32 13.82 -11.20
C ALA A 86 3.66 13.10 -11.45
N MET A 87 4.76 13.85 -11.59
CA MET A 87 6.09 13.27 -11.73
C MET A 87 6.61 12.83 -10.36
N PHE A 88 7.29 11.68 -10.32
CA PHE A 88 7.85 11.23 -9.06
C PHE A 88 9.20 11.89 -8.78
N SER A 89 9.20 12.84 -7.85
CA SER A 89 10.41 13.40 -7.25
C SER A 89 10.49 12.95 -5.80
N HIS A 90 11.28 11.91 -5.51
CA HIS A 90 11.37 11.31 -4.17
C HIS A 90 11.58 12.32 -3.04
N CYS A 91 12.42 13.34 -3.25
CA CYS A 91 12.69 14.36 -2.23
C CYS A 91 11.50 15.27 -1.91
N ALA A 92 10.47 15.34 -2.77
CA ALA A 92 9.24 16.09 -2.50
C ALA A 92 8.28 15.37 -1.54
N PHE A 93 8.52 14.07 -1.30
CA PHE A 93 7.74 13.26 -0.37
C PHE A 93 8.49 13.22 0.96
N HIS A 94 8.00 13.94 1.96
CA HIS A 94 8.64 14.03 3.27
C HIS A 94 8.06 12.99 4.21
N VAL A 95 8.87 12.04 4.66
CA VAL A 95 8.47 10.98 5.59
C VAL A 95 8.81 11.39 7.01
N ASP A 96 7.84 11.22 7.91
CA ASP A 96 8.03 11.35 9.35
C ASP A 96 7.46 10.12 10.07
N PHE A 97 8.32 9.36 10.75
CA PHE A 97 7.94 8.21 11.56
C PHE A 97 7.87 8.61 13.04
N PHE A 98 6.66 8.66 13.59
CA PHE A 98 6.42 9.12 14.96
C PHE A 98 6.14 7.98 15.95
N ASN A 99 5.95 6.74 15.50
CA ASN A 99 5.73 5.60 16.39
C ASN A 99 6.43 4.33 15.88
N ARG A 100 7.07 3.62 16.81
CA ARG A 100 7.73 2.34 16.57
C ARG A 100 7.19 1.30 17.53
N VAL A 101 6.59 0.25 17.00
CA VAL A 101 6.04 -0.85 17.79
C VAL A 101 6.98 -2.05 17.68
N ALA A 102 7.53 -2.47 18.83
CA ALA A 102 8.37 -3.67 18.97
C ALA A 102 9.54 -3.78 17.96
N GLY A 103 10.03 -2.65 17.42
CA GLY A 103 11.10 -2.60 16.42
C GLY A 103 10.72 -3.08 15.01
N THR A 104 9.60 -3.78 14.86
CA THR A 104 9.16 -4.41 13.60
C THR A 104 8.12 -3.61 12.85
N ARG A 105 7.55 -2.56 13.44
CA ARG A 105 6.54 -1.73 12.77
C ARG A 105 6.76 -0.26 13.02
N LEU A 106 6.67 0.54 11.96
CA LEU A 106 6.79 2.00 11.96
C LEU A 106 5.48 2.59 11.49
N MET A 107 4.92 3.49 12.28
CA MET A 107 3.80 4.33 11.86
C MET A 107 4.30 5.75 11.67
N GLY A 108 3.82 6.36 10.60
CA GLY A 108 4.26 7.67 10.20
C GLY A 108 3.26 8.34 9.27
N SER A 109 3.72 9.42 8.68
CA SER A 109 3.04 10.09 7.56
C SER A 109 4.04 10.47 6.49
N VAL A 110 3.53 10.58 5.27
CA VAL A 110 4.21 11.19 4.13
C VAL A 110 3.44 12.45 3.76
N GLU A 111 4.14 13.58 3.77
CA GLU A 111 3.60 14.86 3.31
C GLU A 111 4.08 15.10 1.86
N HIS A 112 3.14 15.47 0.98
CA HIS A 112 3.42 15.88 -0.39
C HIS A 112 2.42 16.95 -0.84
N GLU A 113 2.91 18.16 -1.10
CA GLU A 113 2.07 19.33 -1.39
C GLU A 113 1.01 19.58 -0.31
N SER A 114 -0.28 19.51 -0.66
CA SER A 114 -1.42 19.66 0.26
C SER A 114 -1.95 18.33 0.80
N HIS A 115 -1.30 17.22 0.44
CA HIS A 115 -1.74 15.87 0.80
C HIS A 115 -0.91 15.33 1.97
N ARG A 116 -1.61 15.00 3.05
CA ARG A 116 -1.11 14.12 4.09
C ARG A 116 -1.52 12.68 3.80
N ILE A 117 -0.56 11.78 3.88
CA ILE A 117 -0.75 10.35 3.65
C ILE A 117 -0.22 9.59 4.86
N ASP A 118 -1.10 9.01 5.66
CA ASP A 118 -0.65 8.16 6.76
C ASP A 118 -0.02 6.87 6.19
N VAL A 119 1.07 6.40 6.81
CA VAL A 119 1.81 5.21 6.38
C VAL A 119 2.06 4.27 7.56
N ASP A 120 2.03 2.98 7.25
CA ASP A 120 2.34 1.88 8.15
C ASP A 120 3.33 0.94 7.46
N VAL A 121 4.52 0.85 8.03
CA VAL A 121 5.62 0.04 7.50
C VAL A 121 5.88 -1.11 8.45
N LEU A 122 5.72 -2.33 7.94
CA LEU A 122 6.09 -3.53 8.65
C LEU A 122 7.44 -4.04 8.15
N HIS A 123 8.35 -4.30 9.07
CA HIS A 123 9.66 -4.91 8.89
C HIS A 123 9.74 -6.22 9.67
N VAL A 124 9.81 -7.36 8.96
CA VAL A 124 9.93 -8.70 9.55
C VAL A 124 10.97 -9.50 8.79
N GLY A 125 12.07 -9.86 9.47
CA GLY A 125 13.21 -10.50 8.82
C GLY A 125 13.73 -9.63 7.67
N ASP A 126 13.97 -10.23 6.52
CA ASP A 126 14.44 -9.52 5.32
C ASP A 126 13.29 -8.92 4.48
N THR A 127 12.19 -8.51 5.09
CA THR A 127 11.00 -8.04 4.36
C THR A 127 10.48 -6.74 4.94
N ILE A 128 10.34 -5.75 4.07
CA ILE A 128 9.65 -4.49 4.36
C ILE A 128 8.38 -4.41 3.52
N HIS A 129 7.25 -4.09 4.14
CA HIS A 129 5.99 -3.81 3.47
C HIS A 129 5.41 -2.51 4.02
N ALA A 130 5.36 -1.49 3.16
CA ALA A 130 4.71 -0.23 3.44
C ALA A 130 3.29 -0.23 2.88
N VAL A 131 2.34 0.26 3.67
CA VAL A 131 0.96 0.51 3.26
C VAL A 131 0.64 1.95 3.61
N ALA A 132 0.16 2.69 2.61
CA ALA A 132 -0.20 4.10 2.71
C ALA A 132 -1.70 4.29 2.52
N LEU A 133 -2.27 5.30 3.17
CA LEU A 133 -3.68 5.67 3.06
C LEU A 133 -3.80 7.19 2.95
N LEU A 134 -4.61 7.67 2.01
CA LEU A 134 -4.84 9.12 1.89
C LEU A 134 -5.56 9.66 3.13
N GLY A 135 -5.01 10.71 3.74
CA GLY A 135 -5.50 11.28 4.98
C GLY A 135 -5.11 10.45 6.20
N HIS A 136 -6.01 10.37 7.18
CA HIS A 136 -5.74 9.68 8.45
C HIS A 136 -6.24 8.24 8.45
N TRP A 137 -5.55 7.36 9.20
CA TRP A 137 -6.03 6.02 9.50
C TRP A 137 -7.44 6.07 10.15
N PRO A 138 -8.48 5.59 9.46
CA PRO A 138 -9.84 5.67 9.95
C PRO A 138 -10.07 4.60 11.03
N HIS A 139 -10.66 4.98 12.15
CA HIS A 139 -11.09 4.03 13.18
C HIS A 139 -12.12 2.99 12.68
N SER A 140 -12.84 3.32 11.60
CA SER A 140 -14.03 2.57 11.14
C SER A 140 -13.87 1.89 9.78
N ARG A 141 -12.76 2.11 9.06
CA ARG A 141 -12.51 1.46 7.77
C ARG A 141 -11.24 0.63 7.85
N ARG A 142 -11.31 -0.56 7.27
CA ARG A 142 -10.23 -1.52 7.23
C ARG A 142 -9.43 -1.34 5.95
N VAL A 143 -8.12 -1.49 6.06
CA VAL A 143 -7.24 -1.77 4.92
C VAL A 143 -6.82 -3.24 4.99
N VAL A 144 -6.89 -3.93 3.86
CA VAL A 144 -6.37 -5.29 3.72
C VAL A 144 -5.08 -5.21 2.96
N SER A 145 -4.05 -5.89 3.45
CA SER A 145 -2.78 -5.99 2.76
C SER A 145 -2.16 -7.34 3.06
N ASP A 146 -1.44 -7.90 2.10
CA ASP A 146 -0.71 -9.15 2.29
C ASP A 146 0.49 -9.22 1.33
N LEU A 147 1.36 -10.21 1.59
CA LEU A 147 2.53 -10.53 0.78
C LEU A 147 2.47 -11.98 0.32
N ALA A 148 3.04 -12.25 -0.83
CA ALA A 148 3.30 -13.61 -1.29
C ALA A 148 4.74 -13.72 -1.83
N PRO A 149 5.45 -14.83 -1.53
CA PRO A 149 6.72 -15.10 -2.16
C PRO A 149 6.51 -15.52 -3.62
N ILE A 150 7.48 -15.18 -4.46
CA ILE A 150 7.59 -15.63 -5.84
C ILE A 150 8.99 -16.17 -6.10
N SER A 151 9.09 -17.09 -7.05
CA SER A 151 10.35 -17.59 -7.60
C SER A 151 10.78 -16.77 -8.81
N ALA A 152 12.04 -16.93 -9.24
CA ALA A 152 12.54 -16.28 -10.45
C ALA A 152 11.84 -16.72 -11.75
N ALA A 153 11.11 -17.85 -11.73
CA ALA A 153 10.36 -18.35 -12.88
C ALA A 153 8.94 -17.76 -12.96
N ASP A 154 8.44 -17.14 -11.89
CA ASP A 154 7.10 -16.57 -11.86
C ASP A 154 7.07 -15.19 -12.54
N ASP A 155 5.95 -14.86 -13.19
CA ASP A 155 5.68 -13.48 -13.61
C ASP A 155 5.17 -12.69 -12.38
N PRO A 156 5.93 -11.71 -11.85
CA PRO A 156 5.52 -10.94 -10.66
C PRO A 156 4.19 -10.21 -10.88
N SER A 157 3.96 -9.75 -12.11
CA SER A 157 2.75 -9.03 -12.49
C SER A 157 1.53 -9.93 -12.44
N ARG A 158 1.64 -11.18 -12.90
CA ARG A 158 0.56 -12.18 -12.79
C ARG A 158 0.36 -12.60 -11.34
N ALA A 159 1.44 -12.94 -10.64
CA ALA A 159 1.41 -13.45 -9.27
C ALA A 159 0.73 -12.47 -8.30
N VAL A 160 1.06 -11.17 -8.38
CA VAL A 160 0.45 -10.16 -7.50
C VAL A 160 -1.04 -9.96 -7.78
N ARG A 161 -1.46 -10.08 -9.05
CA ARG A 161 -2.88 -9.97 -9.45
C ARG A 161 -3.67 -11.16 -8.96
N ASP A 162 -3.13 -12.37 -9.12
CA ASP A 162 -3.75 -13.61 -8.65
C ASP A 162 -3.90 -13.57 -7.11
N ALA A 163 -2.85 -13.16 -6.38
CA ALA A 163 -2.88 -13.01 -4.93
C ALA A 163 -3.94 -12.01 -4.44
N LEU A 164 -4.06 -10.84 -5.09
CA LEU A 164 -5.11 -9.87 -4.76
C LEU A 164 -6.51 -10.44 -5.08
N VAL A 165 -6.70 -11.09 -6.22
CA VAL A 165 -7.98 -11.70 -6.61
C VAL A 165 -8.40 -12.77 -5.61
N GLU A 166 -7.49 -13.64 -5.18
CA GLU A 166 -7.78 -14.64 -4.15
C GLU A 166 -8.18 -14.01 -2.82
N SER A 167 -7.48 -12.95 -2.39
CA SER A 167 -7.79 -12.25 -1.15
C SER A 167 -9.15 -11.57 -1.24
N ALA A 168 -9.42 -10.84 -2.32
CA ALA A 168 -10.69 -10.16 -2.54
C ALA A 168 -11.86 -11.13 -2.72
N ALA A 169 -11.67 -12.29 -3.36
CA ALA A 169 -12.70 -13.31 -3.49
C ALA A 169 -13.20 -13.82 -2.12
N ARG A 170 -12.28 -14.00 -1.17
CA ARG A 170 -12.61 -14.35 0.22
C ARG A 170 -13.34 -13.22 0.95
N GLU A 171 -12.98 -11.96 0.66
CA GLU A 171 -13.62 -10.78 1.23
C GLU A 171 -15.06 -10.60 0.73
N PHE A 172 -15.29 -10.88 -0.55
CA PHE A 172 -16.60 -10.76 -1.21
C PHE A 172 -17.48 -11.99 -1.11
N ASP A 173 -16.95 -13.10 -0.56
CA ASP A 173 -17.57 -14.41 -0.58
C ASP A 173 -18.02 -14.79 -2.00
N CYS A 174 -17.09 -14.72 -2.96
CA CYS A 174 -17.34 -15.00 -4.37
C CYS A 174 -16.26 -15.85 -5.02
N SER A 175 -16.52 -16.32 -6.24
CA SER A 175 -15.50 -17.04 -7.02
C SER A 175 -14.42 -16.08 -7.53
N THR A 176 -13.17 -16.54 -7.60
CA THR A 176 -12.07 -15.78 -8.23
C THR A 176 -12.33 -15.51 -9.70
N ALA A 177 -13.08 -16.38 -10.39
CA ALA A 177 -13.48 -16.19 -11.79
C ALA A 177 -14.41 -14.99 -12.01
N GLU A 178 -15.05 -14.49 -10.95
CA GLU A 178 -15.88 -13.28 -11.01
C GLU A 178 -15.05 -12.00 -10.94
N LEU A 179 -13.79 -12.09 -10.51
CA LEU A 179 -12.94 -10.95 -10.22
C LEU A 179 -11.82 -10.81 -11.26
N ARG A 180 -11.50 -9.57 -11.59
CA ARG A 180 -10.40 -9.26 -12.51
C ARG A 180 -9.72 -7.96 -12.12
N VAL A 181 -8.39 -7.98 -12.08
CA VAL A 181 -7.60 -6.75 -12.03
C VAL A 181 -7.39 -6.23 -13.45
N ILE A 182 -7.75 -4.97 -13.68
CA ILE A 182 -7.55 -4.26 -14.93
C ILE A 182 -6.57 -3.09 -14.73
N GLY A 183 -5.91 -2.71 -15.83
CA GLY A 183 -4.91 -1.63 -15.80
C GLY A 183 -3.61 -2.04 -15.10
N SER A 184 -2.62 -1.14 -15.21
CA SER A 184 -1.32 -1.31 -14.58
C SER A 184 -0.96 -0.12 -13.70
N ARG A 185 -1.37 1.11 -14.06
CA ARG A 185 -1.02 2.35 -13.37
C ARG A 185 -2.13 3.41 -13.52
N PRO A 186 -3.12 3.49 -12.62
CA PRO A 186 -3.35 2.61 -11.46
C PRO A 186 -4.14 1.34 -11.81
N PRO A 187 -3.92 0.22 -11.08
CA PRO A 187 -4.76 -0.97 -11.17
C PRO A 187 -6.15 -0.71 -10.58
N ARG A 188 -7.16 -1.39 -11.13
CA ARG A 188 -8.53 -1.41 -10.58
C ARG A 188 -9.04 -2.84 -10.51
N LEU A 189 -9.85 -3.14 -9.51
CA LEU A 189 -10.54 -4.43 -9.41
C LEU A 189 -11.96 -4.30 -9.97
N GLU A 190 -12.36 -5.27 -10.77
CA GLU A 190 -13.72 -5.40 -11.30
C GLU A 190 -14.33 -6.73 -10.84
N ARG A 191 -15.64 -6.72 -10.60
CA ARG A 191 -16.46 -7.92 -10.42
C ARG A 191 -17.45 -8.02 -11.56
N ARG A 192 -17.39 -9.10 -12.34
CA ARG A 192 -18.26 -9.34 -13.52
C ARG A 192 -18.34 -8.12 -14.46
N GLY A 193 -17.19 -7.50 -14.73
CA GLY A 193 -17.07 -6.33 -15.60
C GLY A 193 -17.54 -5.00 -15.01
N THR A 194 -17.89 -4.96 -13.71
CA THR A 194 -18.24 -3.72 -13.01
C THR A 194 -17.17 -3.39 -11.97
N GLY A 195 -16.69 -2.14 -11.95
CA GLY A 195 -15.73 -1.67 -10.95
C GLY A 195 -16.23 -1.91 -9.53
N VAL A 196 -15.37 -2.47 -8.67
CA VAL A 196 -15.69 -2.57 -7.24
C VAL A 196 -15.53 -1.20 -6.59
N GLY A 197 -16.39 -0.87 -5.62
CA GLY A 197 -16.40 0.43 -4.94
C GLY A 197 -15.22 0.68 -3.99
N PHE A 198 -14.05 0.10 -4.25
CA PHE A 198 -12.84 0.31 -3.47
C PHE A 198 -11.56 0.34 -4.30
N ASP A 199 -10.52 0.91 -3.69
CA ASP A 199 -9.22 1.10 -4.31
C ASP A 199 -8.28 -0.08 -4.03
N VAL A 200 -7.34 -0.31 -4.95
CA VAL A 200 -6.33 -1.38 -4.88
C VAL A 200 -4.94 -0.85 -5.22
N SER A 201 -3.90 -1.45 -4.65
CA SER A 201 -2.50 -1.20 -4.95
C SER A 201 -1.73 -2.51 -5.05
N LEU A 202 -0.77 -2.57 -5.97
CA LEU A 202 0.06 -3.75 -6.27
C LEU A 202 1.52 -3.34 -6.31
N SER A 203 2.40 -4.21 -5.81
CA SER A 203 3.85 -4.00 -5.73
C SER A 203 4.60 -5.32 -5.84
N HIS A 204 5.86 -5.26 -6.25
CA HIS A 204 6.77 -6.40 -6.23
C HIS A 204 8.21 -5.91 -6.12
N HIS A 205 9.07 -6.71 -5.49
CA HIS A 205 10.50 -6.49 -5.41
C HIS A 205 11.20 -7.80 -5.06
N GLY A 206 12.30 -8.13 -5.76
CA GLY A 206 13.01 -9.39 -5.58
C GLY A 206 12.06 -10.58 -5.61
N ARG A 207 12.05 -11.37 -4.54
CA ARG A 207 11.24 -12.59 -4.41
C ARG A 207 9.87 -12.36 -3.79
N LEU A 208 9.40 -11.11 -3.75
CA LEU A 208 8.16 -10.75 -3.06
C LEU A 208 7.21 -10.00 -3.99
N VAL A 209 5.93 -10.34 -3.87
CA VAL A 209 4.82 -9.52 -4.34
C VAL A 209 3.99 -9.07 -3.15
N GLY A 210 3.39 -7.88 -3.23
CA GLY A 210 2.55 -7.33 -2.19
C GLY A 210 1.37 -6.56 -2.75
N PHE A 211 0.24 -6.61 -2.05
CA PHE A 211 -0.95 -5.85 -2.42
C PHE A 211 -1.60 -5.17 -1.22
N ALA A 212 -2.42 -4.15 -1.50
CA ALA A 212 -3.32 -3.57 -0.52
C ALA A 212 -4.66 -3.14 -1.16
N TYR A 213 -5.76 -3.16 -0.40
CA TYR A 213 -7.08 -2.67 -0.82
C TYR A 213 -7.99 -2.22 0.33
N THR A 214 -9.00 -1.40 0.04
CA THR A 214 -9.90 -0.77 1.03
C THR A 214 -11.34 -1.30 0.97
N PRO A 215 -11.66 -2.48 1.52
CA PRO A 215 -12.97 -3.12 1.35
C PRO A 215 -14.15 -2.21 1.76
N PRO A 216 -15.35 -2.45 1.19
CA PRO A 216 -16.51 -1.63 1.50
C PRO A 216 -16.88 -1.77 2.98
N SER A 217 -17.36 -0.69 3.59
CA SER A 217 -17.82 -0.71 4.97
C SER A 217 -18.91 -1.77 5.16
N GLY A 218 -18.64 -2.80 5.98
CA GLY A 218 -19.60 -3.87 6.26
C GLY A 218 -19.32 -5.22 5.58
N ALA A 219 -18.27 -5.34 4.75
CA ALA A 219 -17.76 -6.65 4.34
C ALA A 219 -17.28 -7.44 5.58
N GLY A 220 -17.73 -8.68 5.69
CA GLY A 220 -17.73 -9.47 6.92
C GLY A 220 -16.37 -10.00 7.39
N ARG A 221 -16.32 -10.30 8.69
CA ARG A 221 -15.22 -10.80 9.55
C ARG A 221 -14.21 -9.75 10.06
N ARG A 222 -13.97 -9.82 11.38
CA ARG A 222 -12.85 -9.17 12.09
C ARG A 222 -11.54 -9.64 11.46
N ALA A 223 -10.91 -8.81 10.64
CA ALA A 223 -9.49 -8.98 10.39
C ALA A 223 -8.70 -8.57 11.63
N ARG A 224 -7.60 -9.27 11.88
CA ARG A 224 -6.62 -8.84 12.87
C ARG A 224 -6.05 -7.48 12.42
N PRO A 225 -5.76 -6.56 13.37
CA PRO A 225 -5.02 -5.34 13.05
C PRO A 225 -3.75 -5.71 12.29
N VAL A 226 -3.29 -4.84 11.39
CA VAL A 226 -2.11 -5.01 10.53
C VAL A 226 -0.99 -5.74 11.28
N ALA A 227 -0.99 -7.04 11.13
CA ALA A 227 0.07 -7.92 11.50
C ALA A 227 0.17 -8.69 10.22
N ALA A 228 1.14 -8.34 9.36
CA ALA A 228 1.45 -9.25 8.28
C ALA A 228 1.87 -10.52 9.00
N THR A 229 0.96 -11.48 9.02
CA THR A 229 1.39 -12.84 9.15
C THR A 229 1.99 -13.09 7.79
N VAL A 230 3.31 -12.98 7.67
CA VAL A 230 4.03 -13.60 6.56
C VAL A 230 3.70 -15.07 6.67
N ARG A 231 2.62 -15.51 6.03
CA ARG A 231 2.33 -16.93 5.82
C ARG A 231 3.24 -17.35 4.67
N GLY A 232 4.54 -17.38 4.95
CA GLY A 232 5.45 -18.16 4.15
C GLY A 232 4.99 -19.60 4.26
N ARG A 233 4.34 -20.12 3.21
CA ARG A 233 4.40 -21.56 2.95
C ARG A 233 5.85 -21.86 2.54
N PHE A 234 6.78 -21.76 3.49
CA PHE A 234 8.07 -22.42 3.35
C PHE A 234 7.73 -23.90 3.38
N ARG A 235 7.67 -24.53 2.19
CA ARG A 235 7.92 -25.95 2.13
C ARG A 235 9.37 -26.09 2.60
N THR A 236 9.56 -26.46 3.85
CA THR A 236 10.81 -27.06 4.29
C THR A 236 10.93 -28.37 3.51
N THR A 237 11.67 -28.33 2.40
CA THR A 237 12.25 -29.54 1.84
C THR A 237 13.35 -29.95 2.82
N GLY A 238 13.05 -30.97 3.63
CA GLY A 238 14.08 -31.86 4.14
C GLY A 238 14.58 -32.78 3.03
#